data_AF-A0A2I1FAQ2-F1
#
_entry.id   AF-A0A2I1FAQ2-F1
#
_cell.length_a   1.000
_cell.length_b   1.000
_cell.length_c   1.000
_cell.angle_alpha   90.00
_cell.angle_beta   90.00
_cell.angle_gamma   90.00
#
_symmetry.space_group_name_H-M   'P 1'
#
loop_
_entity.id
_entity.type
_entity.pdbx_description
1 polymer ?
#
loop_
_entity_poly.entity_id
_entity_poly.type
_entity_poly.pdbx_seq_one_letter_code
_entity_poly.pdbx_strand_id
1 'polypeptide(L)'
;MQKIGEQKAISFSYLVYWIDFGEIWGPYIYRGPNATEEFVKRMDKEVKEVKRINKIFANPIPANKNNIEDRKRFDNAKECWICKKAFNHDKVWDYCHITRKFRGAAHKDCNLKLRIVPWKTPIPVVIHNFRGYDLHLICESVSQSAFSHRISVIAETFE
;
A
#
# COMPACT_ATOMS: atom_id res chain seq x y z
N MET A 1 -18.20 -32.79 -24.81
CA MET A 1 -16.83 -32.52 -24.34
C MET A 1 -16.65 -33.18 -22.98
N GLN A 2 -15.65 -34.05 -22.81
CA GLN A 2 -15.37 -34.73 -21.53
C GLN A 2 -14.36 -33.90 -20.73
N LYS A 3 -14.64 -33.64 -19.44
CA LYS A 3 -13.72 -32.92 -18.56
C LYS A 3 -12.49 -33.80 -18.31
N ILE A 4 -11.32 -33.35 -18.77
CA ILE A 4 -10.04 -34.08 -18.69
C ILE A 4 -9.17 -33.67 -17.49
N GLY A 5 -9.53 -32.60 -16.79
CA GLY A 5 -8.80 -32.12 -15.62
C GLY A 5 -9.48 -30.94 -14.93
N GLU A 6 -8.99 -30.60 -13.74
CA GLU A 6 -9.42 -29.44 -12.96
C GLU A 6 -8.19 -28.73 -12.41
N GLN A 7 -8.14 -27.41 -12.57
CA GLN A 7 -7.11 -26.58 -11.98
C GLN A 7 -7.57 -26.11 -10.60
N LYS A 8 -6.67 -26.18 -9.61
CA LYS A 8 -6.92 -25.68 -8.25
C LYS A 8 -5.75 -24.82 -7.81
N ALA A 9 -6.04 -23.61 -7.33
CA ALA A 9 -5.02 -22.78 -6.72
C ALA A 9 -4.68 -23.36 -5.34
N ILE A 10 -3.39 -23.64 -5.13
CA ILE A 10 -2.87 -24.15 -3.86
C ILE A 10 -2.02 -23.13 -3.11
N SER A 11 -1.81 -21.95 -3.69
CA SER A 11 -1.01 -20.89 -3.09
C SER A 11 -1.29 -19.55 -3.74
N PHE A 12 -0.96 -18.47 -3.04
CA PHE A 12 -0.85 -17.13 -3.62
C PHE A 12 0.33 -16.39 -3.00
N SER A 13 0.80 -15.37 -3.73
CA SER A 13 1.66 -14.35 -3.13
C SER A 13 1.36 -12.96 -3.70
N TYR A 14 1.36 -11.97 -2.82
CA TYR A 14 1.34 -10.57 -3.22
C TYR A 14 2.12 -9.71 -2.23
N LEU A 15 2.50 -8.52 -2.70
CA LEU A 15 3.10 -7.47 -1.88
C LEU A 15 2.40 -6.15 -2.14
N VAL A 16 2.38 -5.29 -1.14
CA VAL A 16 1.89 -3.92 -1.24
C VAL A 16 3.09 -3.00 -1.10
N TYR A 17 3.34 -2.15 -2.10
CA TYR A 17 4.43 -1.19 -2.03
C TYR A 17 3.90 0.17 -1.55
N TRP A 18 4.46 0.66 -0.45
CA TRP A 18 4.07 1.92 0.16
C TRP A 18 5.11 3.01 -0.19
N ILE A 19 4.72 3.94 -1.06
CA ILE A 19 5.57 5.02 -1.61
C ILE A 19 6.11 6.11 -0.62
N ASP A 20 5.40 6.51 0.44
CA ASP A 20 5.81 7.41 1.54
C ASP A 20 6.98 6.87 2.36
N PHE A 21 6.97 5.56 2.64
CA PHE A 21 7.98 4.94 3.50
C PHE A 21 9.07 4.27 2.68
N GLY A 22 8.83 4.02 1.39
CA GLY A 22 9.61 3.03 0.64
C GLY A 22 9.51 1.64 1.25
N GLU A 23 8.48 1.40 2.08
CA GLU A 23 8.26 0.12 2.76
C GLU A 23 7.48 -0.82 1.85
N ILE A 24 7.84 -2.09 1.92
CA ILE A 24 7.08 -3.18 1.31
C ILE A 24 6.32 -3.87 2.44
N TRP A 25 5.00 -3.96 2.31
CA TRP A 25 4.18 -4.78 3.18
C TRP A 25 4.01 -6.15 2.53
N GLY A 26 4.52 -7.18 3.22
CA GLY A 26 4.63 -8.54 2.69
C GLY A 26 6.08 -8.96 2.42
N PRO A 27 6.33 -9.95 1.54
CA PRO A 27 5.32 -10.66 0.74
C PRO A 27 4.38 -11.47 1.63
N TYR A 28 3.08 -11.34 1.38
CA TYR A 28 2.12 -12.27 1.94
C TYR A 28 2.18 -13.53 1.09
N ILE A 29 2.43 -14.66 1.75
CA ILE A 29 2.54 -15.96 1.10
C ILE A 29 1.60 -16.89 1.84
N TYR A 30 0.75 -17.57 1.09
CA TYR A 30 -0.12 -18.60 1.60
C TYR A 30 0.02 -19.86 0.74
N ARG A 31 0.00 -21.03 1.38
CA ARG A 31 -0.03 -22.34 0.73
C ARG A 31 -1.05 -23.22 1.46
N GLY A 32 -2.02 -23.74 0.73
CA GLY A 32 -3.11 -24.54 1.28
C GLY A 32 -4.24 -24.75 0.27
N PRO A 33 -5.15 -25.70 0.55
CA PRO A 33 -6.23 -26.08 -0.37
C PRO A 33 -7.29 -24.99 -0.56
N ASN A 34 -7.37 -24.01 0.35
CA ASN A 34 -8.31 -22.89 0.33
C ASN A 34 -7.63 -21.56 -0.03
N ALA A 35 -6.70 -21.60 -0.98
CA ALA A 35 -5.87 -20.44 -1.34
C ALA A 35 -6.71 -19.27 -1.89
N THR A 36 -7.76 -19.56 -2.66
CA THR A 36 -8.63 -18.55 -3.26
C THR A 36 -9.49 -17.84 -2.21
N GLU A 37 -10.04 -18.58 -1.25
CA GLU A 37 -10.81 -17.98 -0.14
C GLU A 37 -9.92 -17.12 0.76
N GLU A 38 -8.73 -17.62 1.11
CA GLU A 38 -7.81 -16.86 1.95
C GLU A 38 -7.28 -15.63 1.23
N PHE A 39 -7.05 -15.71 -0.09
CA PHE A 39 -6.72 -14.56 -0.92
C PHE A 39 -7.81 -13.49 -0.85
N VAL A 40 -9.09 -13.86 -1.06
CA VAL A 40 -10.22 -12.91 -1.03
C VAL A 40 -10.37 -12.27 0.35
N LYS A 41 -10.32 -13.07 1.44
CA LYS A 41 -10.35 -12.55 2.82
C LYS A 41 -9.22 -11.57 3.08
N ARG A 42 -8.05 -11.82 2.49
CA ARG A 42 -6.90 -10.95 2.63
C ARG A 42 -7.07 -9.67 1.81
N MET A 43 -7.58 -9.72 0.58
CA MET A 43 -7.94 -8.53 -0.20
C MET A 43 -8.98 -7.66 0.52
N ASP A 44 -9.97 -8.25 1.19
CA ASP A 44 -10.93 -7.51 2.01
C ASP A 44 -10.25 -6.74 3.16
N LYS A 45 -9.19 -7.30 3.76
CA LYS A 45 -8.38 -6.60 4.77
C LYS A 45 -7.62 -5.43 4.14
N GLU A 46 -7.01 -5.63 2.97
CA GLU A 46 -6.30 -4.56 2.26
C GLU A 46 -7.26 -3.41 1.89
N VAL A 47 -8.46 -3.70 1.39
CA VAL A 47 -9.49 -2.68 1.10
C VAL A 47 -9.87 -1.87 2.33
N LYS A 48 -9.97 -2.50 3.51
CA LYS A 48 -10.25 -1.80 4.77
C LYS A 48 -9.11 -0.87 5.16
N GLU A 49 -7.86 -1.30 5.03
CA GLU A 49 -6.70 -0.45 5.31
C GLU A 49 -6.60 0.73 4.34
N VAL A 50 -6.83 0.52 3.04
CA VAL A 50 -6.88 1.60 2.05
C VAL A 50 -7.97 2.61 2.41
N LYS A 51 -9.17 2.16 2.83
CA LYS A 51 -10.24 3.07 3.31
C LYS A 51 -9.82 3.85 4.56
N ARG A 52 -9.12 3.21 5.51
CA ARG A 52 -8.57 3.88 6.71
C ARG A 52 -7.58 4.97 6.32
N ILE A 53 -6.67 4.65 5.41
CA ILE A 53 -5.66 5.57 4.88
C ILE A 53 -6.33 6.76 4.16
N ASN A 54 -7.32 6.51 3.31
CA ASN A 54 -8.06 7.57 2.61
C ASN A 54 -8.74 8.55 3.58
N LYS A 55 -9.28 8.06 4.71
CA LYS A 55 -9.85 8.93 5.75
C LYS A 55 -8.80 9.85 6.39
N ILE A 56 -7.59 9.36 6.59
CA ILE A 56 -6.46 10.15 7.12
C ILE A 56 -6.08 11.24 6.12
N PHE A 57 -6.03 10.93 4.82
CA PHE A 57 -5.74 11.95 3.80
C PHE A 57 -6.85 12.98 3.62
N ALA A 58 -8.12 12.59 3.80
CA ALA A 58 -9.25 13.51 3.79
C ALA A 58 -9.25 14.47 4.99
N ASN A 59 -8.67 14.06 6.12
CA ASN A 59 -8.61 14.85 7.36
C ASN A 59 -7.16 14.87 7.90
N PRO A 60 -6.25 15.66 7.29
CA PRO A 60 -4.85 15.68 7.67
C PRO A 60 -4.69 16.16 9.11
N ILE A 61 -3.90 15.42 9.91
CA ILE A 61 -3.64 15.76 11.30
C ILE A 61 -2.19 16.27 11.40
N PRO A 62 -1.94 17.38 12.11
CA PRO A 62 -0.59 17.92 12.27
C PRO A 62 0.40 16.90 12.85
N ALA A 63 1.68 17.12 12.55
CA ALA A 63 2.77 16.31 13.05
C ALA A 63 2.74 16.18 14.58
N ASN A 64 2.93 14.96 15.09
CA ASN A 64 3.18 14.77 16.51
C ASN A 64 4.65 15.14 16.80
N LYS A 65 4.86 16.32 17.39
CA LYS A 65 6.20 16.80 17.76
C LYS A 65 6.49 16.57 19.25
N ASN A 66 5.80 15.66 19.94
CA ASN A 66 6.01 15.49 21.39
C ASN A 66 7.20 14.60 21.74
N ASN A 67 7.75 13.85 20.76
CA ASN A 67 8.93 13.01 20.98
C ASN A 67 10.20 13.86 21.11
N ILE A 68 10.88 13.75 22.26
CA ILE A 68 12.10 14.52 22.57
C ILE A 68 13.28 14.12 21.68
N GLU A 69 13.43 12.84 21.35
CA GLU A 69 14.51 12.36 20.49
C GLU A 69 14.35 12.87 19.05
N ASP A 70 13.13 12.87 18.52
CA ASP A 70 12.85 13.40 17.19
C ASP A 70 13.12 14.91 17.14
N ARG A 71 12.81 15.66 18.20
CA ARG A 71 13.17 17.08 18.30
C ARG A 71 14.67 17.29 18.25
N LYS A 72 15.42 16.54 19.06
CA LYS A 72 16.90 16.57 19.02
C LYS A 72 17.44 16.25 17.63
N ARG A 73 16.88 15.24 16.96
CA ARG A 73 17.26 14.89 15.57
C ARG A 73 16.97 16.03 14.59
N PHE A 74 15.81 16.68 14.70
CA PHE A 74 15.44 17.82 13.87
C PHE A 74 16.34 19.05 14.11
N ASP A 75 16.58 19.40 15.38
CA ASP A 75 17.37 20.56 15.77
C ASP A 75 18.83 20.40 15.31
N ASN A 76 19.40 19.22 15.54
CA ASN A 76 20.78 18.88 15.18
C ASN A 76 21.00 18.62 13.67
N ALA A 77 19.93 18.45 12.89
CA ALA A 77 20.06 18.20 11.46
C ALA A 77 20.65 19.42 10.74
N LYS A 78 21.77 19.18 10.05
CA LYS A 78 22.48 20.17 9.22
C LYS A 78 22.12 20.09 7.74
N GLU A 79 21.62 18.94 7.31
CA GLU A 79 21.30 18.64 5.91
C GLU A 79 19.92 18.02 5.75
N CYS A 80 19.30 18.27 4.60
CA CYS A 80 18.03 17.69 4.22
C CYS A 80 18.14 16.18 4.06
N TRP A 81 17.27 15.42 4.74
CA TRP A 81 17.28 13.96 4.68
C TRP A 81 16.97 13.42 3.27
N ILE A 82 16.28 14.20 2.43
CA ILE A 82 15.85 13.85 1.07
C ILE A 82 16.99 14.11 0.07
N CYS A 83 17.47 15.35 -0.05
CA CYS A 83 18.44 15.72 -1.08
C CYS A 83 19.90 15.76 -0.59
N LYS A 84 20.14 15.55 0.71
CA LYS A 84 21.46 15.55 1.37
C LYS A 84 22.24 16.87 1.26
N LYS A 85 21.56 17.99 1.01
CA LYS A 85 22.18 19.34 0.97
C LYS A 85 21.90 20.11 2.25
N ALA A 86 22.79 21.04 2.60
CA ALA A 86 22.66 21.90 3.78
C ALA A 86 21.38 22.76 3.75
N PHE A 87 20.86 23.11 4.93
CA PHE A 87 19.70 24.00 5.06
C PHE A 87 20.06 25.48 4.88
N ASN A 88 19.11 26.26 4.36
CA ASN A 88 19.21 27.73 4.29
C ASN A 88 17.87 28.37 4.70
N HIS A 89 17.62 28.43 6.02
CA HIS A 89 16.40 28.99 6.62
C HIS A 89 15.06 28.39 6.15
N ASP A 90 15.08 27.21 5.54
CA ASP A 90 13.93 26.53 4.93
C ASP A 90 13.73 25.10 5.49
N LYS A 91 14.31 24.82 6.66
CA LYS A 91 14.23 23.54 7.37
C LYS A 91 12.81 23.30 7.90
N VAL A 92 12.16 22.24 7.42
CA VAL A 92 10.81 21.82 7.82
C VAL A 92 10.80 20.40 8.37
N TRP A 93 9.86 20.14 9.28
CA TRP A 93 9.65 18.84 9.91
C TRP A 93 8.86 17.93 8.99
N ASP A 94 9.53 17.01 8.32
CA ASP A 94 8.88 16.01 7.49
C ASP A 94 8.47 14.78 8.32
N TYR A 95 7.26 14.28 8.07
CA TYR A 95 6.63 13.22 8.86
C TYR A 95 5.64 12.42 8.02
N CYS A 96 5.45 11.15 8.40
CA CYS A 96 4.44 10.32 7.76
C CYS A 96 3.03 10.79 8.10
N HIS A 97 2.19 10.97 7.10
CA HIS A 97 0.81 11.41 7.29
C HIS A 97 -0.08 10.33 7.94
N ILE A 98 0.28 9.05 7.81
CA ILE A 98 -0.45 7.91 8.39
C ILE A 98 -0.02 7.61 9.82
N THR A 99 1.27 7.34 10.04
CA THR A 99 1.79 6.93 11.37
C THR A 99 2.10 8.12 12.26
N ARG A 100 2.19 9.32 11.68
CA ARG A 100 2.62 10.57 12.33
C ARG A 100 4.06 10.55 12.84
N LYS A 101 4.85 9.54 12.49
CA LYS A 101 6.26 9.44 12.87
C LYS A 101 7.11 10.43 12.08
N PHE A 102 8.09 11.03 12.75
CA PHE A 102 9.11 11.87 12.14
C PHE A 102 9.97 11.05 11.16
N ARG A 103 10.29 11.65 10.01
CA ARG A 103 11.23 11.06 9.03
C ARG A 103 12.59 11.71 9.09
N GLY A 104 12.58 13.04 9.18
CA GLY A 104 13.80 13.83 9.13
C GLY A 104 13.51 15.29 8.88
N ALA A 105 14.55 16.11 9.01
CA ALA A 105 14.50 17.50 8.60
C ALA A 105 14.63 17.58 7.08
N ALA A 106 13.73 18.29 6.41
CA ALA A 106 13.73 18.46 4.97
C ALA A 106 13.73 19.94 4.57
N HIS A 107 14.17 20.26 3.36
CA HIS A 107 13.85 21.57 2.77
C HIS A 107 12.35 21.65 2.51
N LYS A 108 11.77 22.84 2.61
CA LYS A 108 10.35 23.09 2.28
C LYS A 108 9.97 22.51 0.91
N ASP A 109 10.80 22.76 -0.11
CA ASP A 109 10.54 22.31 -1.47
C ASP A 109 10.73 20.80 -1.64
N CYS A 110 11.71 20.21 -0.95
CA CYS A 110 11.89 18.76 -0.95
C CYS A 110 10.69 18.06 -0.29
N ASN A 111 10.20 18.60 0.83
CA ASN A 111 9.00 18.10 1.51
C ASN A 111 7.75 18.18 0.62
N LEU A 112 7.56 19.28 -0.12
CA LEU A 112 6.43 19.42 -1.03
C LEU A 112 6.41 18.38 -2.16
N LYS A 113 7.57 17.88 -2.59
CA LYS A 113 7.68 16.81 -3.59
C LYS A 113 7.17 15.46 -3.08
N LEU A 114 7.23 15.23 -1.77
CA LEU A 114 6.69 14.02 -1.13
C LEU A 114 5.21 14.14 -0.74
N ARG A 115 4.55 15.25 -1.11
CA ARG A 115 3.13 15.44 -0.78
C ARG A 115 2.29 14.35 -1.41
N ILE A 116 1.65 13.54 -0.57
CA ILE A 116 0.68 12.54 -1.01
C ILE A 116 -0.58 13.24 -1.48
N VAL A 117 -1.02 12.87 -2.67
CA VAL A 117 -2.27 13.33 -3.25
C VAL A 117 -3.06 12.07 -3.64
N PRO A 118 -4.23 11.79 -3.04
CA PRO A 118 -4.89 10.49 -3.17
C PRO A 118 -5.07 10.00 -4.62
N TRP A 119 -5.36 10.91 -5.56
CA TRP A 119 -5.54 10.57 -6.97
C TRP A 119 -4.23 10.42 -7.77
N LYS A 120 -3.09 10.94 -7.26
CA LYS A 120 -1.77 10.83 -7.90
C LYS A 120 -0.87 9.79 -7.25
N THR A 121 -1.25 9.30 -6.08
CA THR A 121 -0.43 8.39 -5.27
C THR A 121 -1.20 7.09 -5.03
N PRO A 122 -1.41 6.27 -6.09
CA PRO A 122 -2.06 4.98 -5.93
C PRO A 122 -1.20 4.09 -5.02
N ILE A 123 -1.84 3.15 -4.33
CA ILE A 123 -1.16 2.13 -3.54
C ILE A 123 -0.95 0.91 -4.45
N PRO A 124 0.27 0.68 -4.97
CA PRO A 124 0.54 -0.47 -5.83
C PRO A 124 0.45 -1.77 -5.05
N VAL A 125 -0.34 -2.70 -5.59
CA VAL A 125 -0.43 -4.09 -5.15
C VAL A 125 0.11 -4.95 -6.27
N VAL A 126 1.19 -5.68 -6.00
CA VAL A 126 1.82 -6.57 -6.98
C VAL A 126 1.50 -8.00 -6.60
N ILE A 127 0.80 -8.70 -7.49
CA ILE A 127 0.35 -10.08 -7.28
C ILE A 127 1.06 -10.97 -8.30
N HIS A 128 1.68 -12.04 -7.83
CA HIS A 128 2.36 -12.98 -8.71
C HIS A 128 1.34 -13.75 -9.56
N ASN A 129 1.58 -13.85 -10.88
CA ASN A 129 0.77 -14.60 -11.85
C ASN A 129 -0.73 -14.25 -11.90
N PHE A 130 -1.10 -13.02 -11.55
CA PHE A 130 -2.51 -12.63 -11.49
C PHE A 130 -3.18 -12.62 -12.87
N ARG A 131 -2.54 -12.11 -13.92
CA ARG A 131 -3.14 -12.04 -15.27
C ARG A 131 -2.86 -13.32 -16.06
N GLY A 132 -3.85 -13.80 -16.82
CA GLY A 132 -3.68 -14.78 -17.91
C GLY A 132 -3.65 -16.26 -17.50
N TYR A 133 -3.42 -16.58 -16.22
CA TYR A 133 -3.42 -17.97 -15.75
C TYR A 133 -4.40 -18.18 -14.59
N ASP A 134 -4.14 -17.56 -13.43
CA ASP A 134 -4.77 -18.00 -12.19
C ASP A 134 -5.96 -17.15 -11.72
N LEU A 135 -6.28 -16.02 -12.38
CA LEU A 135 -7.38 -15.13 -11.93
C LEU A 135 -8.74 -15.84 -11.90
N HIS A 136 -9.00 -16.66 -12.92
CA HIS A 136 -10.29 -17.33 -13.06
C HIS A 136 -10.57 -18.29 -11.88
N LEU A 137 -9.52 -18.82 -11.25
CA LEU A 137 -9.64 -19.68 -10.06
C LEU A 137 -10.18 -18.90 -8.85
N ILE A 138 -9.93 -17.59 -8.80
CA ILE A 138 -10.39 -16.74 -7.68
C ILE A 138 -11.87 -16.39 -7.84
N CYS A 139 -12.43 -16.40 -9.07
CA CYS A 139 -13.80 -15.95 -9.36
C CYS A 139 -14.87 -16.61 -8.47
N GLU A 140 -14.74 -17.90 -8.20
CA GLU A 140 -15.68 -18.61 -7.31
C GLU A 140 -15.65 -18.04 -5.89
N SER A 141 -14.46 -17.76 -5.36
CA SER A 141 -14.27 -17.22 -4.02
C SER A 141 -14.58 -15.72 -3.91
N VAL A 142 -14.58 -14.97 -5.02
CA VAL A 142 -14.94 -13.53 -5.01
C VAL A 142 -16.35 -13.30 -4.44
N SER A 143 -17.27 -14.23 -4.68
CA SER A 143 -18.63 -14.19 -4.12
C SER A 143 -18.65 -14.10 -2.59
N GLN A 144 -17.61 -14.62 -1.93
CA GLN A 144 -17.45 -14.62 -0.46
C GLN A 144 -16.85 -13.31 0.09
N SER A 145 -16.42 -12.38 -0.79
CA SER A 145 -15.91 -11.07 -0.36
C SER A 145 -17.01 -10.27 0.34
N ALA A 146 -16.65 -9.59 1.43
CA ALA A 146 -17.50 -8.59 2.08
C ALA A 146 -17.82 -7.39 1.16
N PHE A 147 -17.10 -7.27 0.04
CA PHE A 147 -17.28 -6.23 -0.97
C PHE A 147 -17.75 -6.79 -2.32
N SER A 148 -18.26 -8.03 -2.37
CA SER A 148 -18.70 -8.68 -3.62
C SER A 148 -19.64 -7.81 -4.47
N HIS A 149 -20.57 -7.09 -3.83
CA HIS A 149 -21.50 -6.13 -4.48
C HIS A 149 -20.83 -4.95 -5.20
N ARG A 150 -19.52 -4.72 -5.03
CA ARG A 150 -18.75 -3.65 -5.67
C ARG A 150 -17.76 -4.16 -6.72
N ILE A 151 -17.72 -5.47 -6.93
CA ILE A 151 -16.81 -6.10 -7.86
C ILE A 151 -17.56 -6.29 -9.17
N SER A 152 -17.02 -5.70 -10.25
CA SER A 152 -17.47 -5.97 -11.60
C SER A 152 -16.42 -6.81 -12.30
N VAL A 153 -16.87 -7.80 -13.07
CA VAL A 153 -15.99 -8.70 -13.84
C VAL A 153 -16.22 -8.42 -15.31
N ILE A 154 -15.15 -8.11 -16.02
CA ILE A 154 -15.14 -7.99 -17.48
C ILE A 154 -14.39 -9.22 -17.98
N ALA A 155 -15.10 -10.13 -18.64
CA ALA A 155 -14.47 -11.29 -19.24
C ALA A 155 -13.73 -10.86 -20.51
N GLU A 156 -12.43 -11.14 -20.59
CA GLU A 156 -11.64 -11.04 -21.82
C GLU A 156 -11.49 -12.46 -22.39
N THR A 157 -12.06 -12.71 -23.57
CA THR A 157 -11.74 -13.90 -24.35
C THR A 157 -10.49 -13.61 -25.16
N PHE A 158 -9.43 -14.40 -24.97
CA PHE A 158 -8.32 -14.40 -25.91
C PHE A 158 -8.80 -15.10 -27.19
N GLU A 159 -8.92 -14.36 -28.28
CA GLU A 159 -9.00 -14.92 -29.65
C GLU A 159 -7.64 -15.48 -30.08
#